data_AF-A0A9X2ZVR8-F1
#
_entry.id   AF-A0A9X2ZVR8-F1
#
_cell.length_a   1.000
_cell.length_b   1.000
_cell.length_c   1.000
_cell.angle_alpha   90.00
_cell.angle_beta   90.00
_cell.angle_gamma   90.00
#
_symmetry.space_group_name_H-M   'P 1'
#
loop_
_entity.id
_entity.type
_entity.pdbx_description
1 polymer ?
#
loop_
_entity_poly.entity_id
_entity_poly.type
_entity_poly.pdbx_seq_one_letter_code
_entity_poly.pdbx_strand_id
1 'polypeptide(L)'
;MPSPTERAAHRTPPAALGAFPDLFVDYCTDFDAVADFYPGDWQSRPARRAAATAAAKRPADREVLADTLLDQNERWGLDERTRSHIETLRDPDSIAVVTGQQVGLFTGPLYTIYKTITTLQLIEEWADQTGRPVVPVFWVEGEDHDFEEIAAAHVLQHNEVVPLSYEPGVDDNPGAVGRLALTDGIQDVVDRLDEALPPSDFKPAVMEQVRAAYQPGTRLEDAFARLMRSLFEDDGLVFMNPDDARLKALTRPLFRRDIEDPRASVAPVNAAGRALRDRGYHAQVNAHPTNLFWLGDDGRWAIDLEDENAFRLRGTDRTFSRSDLLNRLDETPERFSPNVVLRPLMQDHLLPTAAYVAGPGEVSYFAQYGGVYDWAGLDMPLIHPRASVSLVEGKVQKVLDKYGLTVADFRDGLEPLFQDVVVDTMEVDVDALFSEALPQLHQTLNALKPEVEAVDRTLGASTEATRSAIMDEMEALKQKVVRAEKRQQDEVRAQLKKAHTNLRPDGTLQERTINVLYYLNKYSPALLDDLRHALRTDTSAHQVVGV
;
A
#
# COMPACT_ATOMS: atom_id res chain seq x y z
N MET A 1 -0.69 5.73 -28.24
CA MET A 1 -0.61 6.09 -26.82
C MET A 1 -1.05 7.54 -26.71
N PRO A 2 -1.95 7.91 -25.79
CA PRO A 2 -2.26 9.32 -25.55
C PRO A 2 -0.97 10.04 -25.13
N SER A 3 -0.82 11.33 -25.45
CA SER A 3 0.35 12.09 -25.03
C SER A 3 0.42 12.15 -23.49
N PRO A 4 1.62 12.33 -22.90
CA PRO A 4 1.79 12.47 -21.44
C PRO A 4 0.96 13.62 -20.83
N THR A 5 0.54 14.58 -21.65
CA THR A 5 -0.11 15.82 -21.23
C THR A 5 -1.64 15.72 -21.01
N GLU A 6 -2.27 14.56 -21.26
CA GLU A 6 -3.74 14.38 -21.15
C GLU A 6 -4.20 13.34 -20.11
N ARG A 7 -3.30 12.74 -19.31
CA ARG A 7 -3.70 11.76 -18.28
C ARG A 7 -4.07 12.44 -16.97
N ALA A 8 -5.22 13.12 -16.93
CA ALA A 8 -5.76 13.61 -15.67
C ALA A 8 -6.30 12.43 -14.83
N ALA A 9 -5.89 12.34 -13.57
CA ALA A 9 -6.44 11.34 -12.66
C ALA A 9 -7.90 11.64 -12.32
N HIS A 10 -8.80 10.67 -12.50
CA HIS A 10 -10.16 10.77 -11.98
C HIS A 10 -10.13 10.65 -10.45
N ARG A 11 -10.93 11.47 -9.75
CA ARG A 11 -10.94 11.52 -8.28
C ARG A 11 -12.16 10.78 -7.72
N THR A 12 -11.93 9.85 -6.82
CA THR A 12 -12.96 9.06 -6.13
C THR A 12 -12.88 9.34 -4.62
N PRO A 13 -13.99 9.65 -3.93
CA PRO A 13 -13.97 9.86 -2.49
C PRO A 13 -13.42 8.63 -1.74
N PRO A 14 -12.55 8.78 -0.73
CA PRO A 14 -11.98 7.63 -0.02
C PRO A 14 -13.05 6.74 0.64
N ALA A 15 -14.10 7.33 1.20
CA ALA A 15 -15.25 6.60 1.77
C ALA A 15 -15.94 5.68 0.76
N ALA A 16 -16.01 6.08 -0.52
CA ALA A 16 -16.69 5.28 -1.54
C ALA A 16 -16.01 3.92 -1.76
N LEU A 17 -14.72 3.81 -1.45
CA LEU A 17 -13.94 2.59 -1.61
C LEU A 17 -14.09 1.60 -0.45
N GLY A 18 -14.59 2.00 0.72
CA GLY A 18 -14.72 1.11 1.88
C GLY A 18 -13.43 0.33 2.22
N ALA A 19 -12.27 0.93 1.98
CA ALA A 19 -10.96 0.29 2.12
C ALA A 19 -10.05 1.00 3.13
N PHE A 20 -10.55 2.08 3.75
CA PHE A 20 -9.77 2.90 4.67
C PHE A 20 -10.48 3.06 6.01
N PRO A 21 -9.73 3.24 7.10
CA PRO A 21 -10.32 3.58 8.40
C PRO A 21 -11.08 4.91 8.34
N ASP A 22 -12.18 5.02 9.08
CA ASP A 22 -13.00 6.25 9.14
C ASP A 22 -12.18 7.47 9.56
N LEU A 23 -11.26 7.30 10.52
CA LEU A 23 -10.33 8.35 10.96
C LEU A 23 -9.50 8.90 9.80
N PHE A 24 -9.04 8.04 8.88
CA PHE A 24 -8.28 8.47 7.70
C PHE A 24 -9.18 9.17 6.67
N VAL A 25 -10.43 8.71 6.51
CA VAL A 25 -11.40 9.37 5.63
C VAL A 25 -11.65 10.79 6.13
N ASP A 26 -11.97 10.96 7.40
CA ASP A 26 -12.21 12.28 8.01
C ASP A 26 -10.94 13.14 7.96
N TYR A 27 -9.76 12.57 8.23
CA TYR A 27 -8.49 13.29 8.05
C TYR A 27 -8.28 13.84 6.63
N CYS A 28 -8.75 13.11 5.62
CA CYS A 28 -8.62 13.52 4.23
C CYS A 28 -9.68 14.54 3.79
N THR A 29 -10.90 14.46 4.33
CA THR A 29 -12.08 15.18 3.80
C THR A 29 -12.75 16.16 4.77
N ASP A 30 -12.55 16.02 6.08
CA ASP A 30 -13.13 16.81 7.16
C ASP A 30 -12.13 16.94 8.34
N PHE A 31 -11.06 17.71 8.12
CA PHE A 31 -9.99 17.84 9.11
C PHE A 31 -10.46 18.42 10.45
N ASP A 32 -11.50 19.28 10.45
CA ASP A 32 -12.02 19.89 11.67
C ASP A 32 -12.53 18.85 12.68
N ALA A 33 -13.05 17.71 12.22
CA ALA A 33 -13.49 16.61 13.08
C ALA A 33 -12.34 15.97 13.89
N VAL A 34 -11.12 16.03 13.35
CA VAL A 34 -9.93 15.31 13.86
C VAL A 34 -8.79 16.25 14.28
N ALA A 35 -8.98 17.57 14.17
CA ALA A 35 -7.94 18.58 14.37
C ALA A 35 -7.19 18.46 15.72
N ASP A 36 -7.88 18.03 16.79
CA ASP A 36 -7.30 17.88 18.13
C ASP A 36 -6.22 16.78 18.23
N PHE A 37 -6.14 15.88 17.24
CA PHE A 37 -5.22 14.74 17.22
C PHE A 37 -3.95 14.99 16.41
N TYR A 38 -3.85 16.11 15.68
CA TYR A 38 -2.76 16.38 14.75
C TYR A 38 -2.21 17.79 14.92
N PRO A 39 -0.94 18.05 14.54
CA PRO A 39 -0.31 19.36 14.72
C PRO A 39 -0.88 20.45 13.80
N GLY A 40 -1.60 20.08 12.74
CA GLY A 40 -2.28 21.00 11.84
C GLY A 40 -2.73 20.33 10.55
N ASP A 41 -3.56 21.05 9.79
CA ASP A 41 -4.05 20.59 8.48
C ASP A 41 -2.92 20.59 7.46
N TRP A 42 -2.69 19.45 6.83
CA TRP A 42 -1.67 19.25 5.80
C TRP A 42 -1.93 20.08 4.52
N GLN A 43 -3.15 20.57 4.29
CA GLN A 43 -3.48 21.48 3.19
C GLN A 43 -3.23 22.96 3.56
N SER A 44 -3.15 23.28 4.85
CA SER A 44 -3.03 24.66 5.33
C SER A 44 -1.61 25.20 5.11
N ARG A 45 -1.48 26.19 4.22
CA ARG A 45 -0.21 26.90 3.98
C ARG A 45 0.39 27.52 5.26
N PRO A 46 -0.40 28.17 6.15
CA PRO A 46 0.11 28.61 7.45
C PRO A 46 0.66 27.47 8.30
N ALA A 47 -0.03 26.32 8.36
CA ALA A 47 0.46 25.15 9.10
C ALA A 47 1.78 24.63 8.52
N ARG A 48 1.89 24.51 7.19
CA ARG A 48 3.14 24.10 6.51
C ARG A 48 4.31 25.02 6.85
N ARG A 49 4.10 26.34 6.84
CA ARG A 49 5.14 27.32 7.23
C ARG A 49 5.55 27.20 8.70
N ALA A 50 4.59 26.97 9.60
CA ALA A 50 4.86 26.77 11.01
C ALA A 50 5.68 25.50 11.24
N ALA A 51 5.29 24.37 10.63
CA ALA A 51 6.00 23.10 10.71
C ALA A 51 7.42 23.19 10.13
N ALA A 52 7.60 23.85 8.98
CA ALA A 52 8.92 24.10 8.40
C ALA A 52 9.83 24.93 9.34
N THR A 53 9.26 25.92 10.02
CA THR A 53 10.01 26.77 10.97
C THR A 53 10.38 26.00 12.24
N ALA A 54 9.53 25.09 12.70
CA ALA A 54 9.83 24.21 13.82
C ALA A 54 10.93 23.20 13.44
N ALA A 55 10.77 22.53 12.31
CA ALA A 55 11.69 21.51 11.79
C ALA A 55 13.11 22.02 11.57
N ALA A 56 13.28 23.22 11.01
CA ALA A 56 14.61 23.81 10.75
C ALA A 56 15.43 24.05 12.03
N LYS A 57 14.79 24.17 13.21
CA LYS A 57 15.48 24.33 14.51
C LYS A 57 16.14 23.02 15.00
N ARG A 58 15.95 21.93 14.27
CA ARG A 58 16.50 20.58 14.49
C ARG A 58 17.21 20.14 13.20
N PRO A 59 18.00 19.04 13.16
CA PRO A 59 18.51 18.20 14.25
C PRO A 59 19.77 18.80 14.90
N ALA A 60 20.26 18.17 15.97
CA ALA A 60 21.39 18.67 16.77
C ALA A 60 22.76 18.55 16.08
N ASP A 61 22.95 17.56 15.20
CA ASP A 61 24.23 17.30 14.51
C ASP A 61 24.01 16.99 13.02
N ARG A 62 23.83 18.06 12.24
CA ARG A 62 23.61 17.98 10.78
C ARG A 62 24.84 17.48 10.02
N GLU A 63 26.04 17.68 10.56
CA GLU A 63 27.28 17.21 9.94
C GLU A 63 27.39 15.69 10.02
N VAL A 64 27.22 15.11 11.22
CA VAL A 64 27.24 13.65 11.40
C VAL A 64 26.10 12.99 10.63
N LEU A 65 24.91 13.61 10.59
CA LEU A 65 23.80 13.14 9.76
C LEU A 65 24.20 13.08 8.28
N ALA A 66 24.65 14.20 7.71
CA ALA A 66 24.99 14.27 6.29
C ALA A 66 26.14 13.32 5.92
N ASP A 67 27.21 13.26 6.72
CA ASP A 67 28.32 12.32 6.53
C ASP A 67 27.84 10.87 6.54
N THR A 68 26.96 10.53 7.48
CA THR A 68 26.41 9.17 7.57
C THR A 68 25.56 8.84 6.35
N LEU A 69 24.70 9.76 5.91
CA LEU A 69 23.85 9.56 4.74
C LEU A 69 24.66 9.45 3.44
N LEU A 70 25.76 10.18 3.30
CA LEU A 70 26.68 10.04 2.16
C LEU A 70 27.21 8.60 2.10
N ASP A 71 27.79 8.10 3.20
CA ASP A 71 28.32 6.73 3.25
C ASP A 71 27.24 5.68 2.97
N GLN A 72 26.04 5.88 3.54
CA GLN A 72 24.93 4.94 3.32
C GLN A 72 24.54 4.88 1.85
N ASN A 73 24.33 6.04 1.21
CA ASN A 73 23.87 6.12 -0.16
C ASN A 73 24.97 5.74 -1.17
N GLU A 74 26.26 5.93 -0.86
CA GLU A 74 27.36 5.45 -1.71
C GLU A 74 27.28 3.94 -1.95
N ARG A 75 26.87 3.16 -0.94
CA ARG A 75 26.69 1.70 -1.04
C ARG A 75 25.50 1.28 -1.92
N TRP A 76 24.57 2.20 -2.17
CA TRP A 76 23.33 1.99 -2.91
C TRP A 76 23.32 2.67 -4.29
N GLY A 77 24.46 3.20 -4.74
CA GLY A 77 24.58 3.86 -6.05
C GLY A 77 24.23 5.35 -5.98
N LEU A 78 24.96 6.11 -5.17
CA LEU A 78 24.76 7.54 -4.99
C LEU A 78 24.92 8.31 -6.31
N ASP A 79 23.85 8.98 -6.73
CA ASP A 79 23.84 9.95 -7.83
C ASP A 79 24.13 11.39 -7.35
N GLU A 80 24.44 12.29 -8.29
CA GLU A 80 24.86 13.66 -8.00
C GLU A 80 23.73 14.49 -7.37
N ARG A 81 22.48 14.28 -7.80
CA ARG A 81 21.33 15.01 -7.25
C ARG A 81 21.08 14.63 -5.80
N THR A 82 21.17 13.35 -5.49
CA THR A 82 21.07 12.82 -4.13
C THR A 82 22.22 13.33 -3.27
N ARG A 83 23.45 13.35 -3.80
CA ARG A 83 24.60 13.93 -3.09
C ARG A 83 24.33 15.39 -2.74
N SER A 84 23.85 16.18 -3.70
CA SER A 84 23.48 17.58 -3.47
C SER A 84 22.39 17.75 -2.40
N HIS A 85 21.36 16.90 -2.40
CA HIS A 85 20.33 16.90 -1.36
C HIS A 85 20.89 16.53 0.02
N ILE A 86 21.80 15.55 0.11
CA ILE A 86 22.44 15.18 1.38
C ILE A 86 23.30 16.35 1.90
N GLU A 87 24.09 16.99 1.04
CA GLU A 87 24.89 18.16 1.43
C GLU A 87 24.00 19.33 1.87
N THR A 88 22.82 19.49 1.27
CA THR A 88 21.83 20.50 1.66
C THR A 88 21.35 20.31 3.10
N LEU A 89 21.37 19.08 3.66
CA LEU A 89 21.01 18.85 5.06
C LEU A 89 21.96 19.54 6.05
N ARG A 90 23.18 19.92 5.64
CA ARG A 90 24.10 20.72 6.47
C ARG A 90 23.62 22.17 6.66
N ASP A 91 22.85 22.70 5.71
CA ASP A 91 22.27 24.04 5.83
C ASP A 91 21.30 24.09 7.02
N PRO A 92 21.50 24.95 8.03
CA PRO A 92 20.59 25.06 9.16
C PRO A 92 19.16 25.46 8.78
N ASP A 93 18.93 26.04 7.61
CA ASP A 93 17.60 26.41 7.13
C ASP A 93 16.89 25.30 6.36
N SER A 94 17.58 24.21 6.00
CA SER A 94 16.98 23.10 5.26
C SER A 94 16.06 22.25 6.11
N ILE A 95 15.05 21.67 5.46
CA ILE A 95 14.05 20.80 6.05
C ILE A 95 13.91 19.51 5.23
N ALA A 96 13.32 18.48 5.81
CA ALA A 96 13.06 17.21 5.16
C ALA A 96 11.56 16.95 5.00
N VAL A 97 11.18 16.38 3.86
CA VAL A 97 9.91 15.66 3.69
C VAL A 97 10.25 14.19 3.68
N VAL A 98 9.69 13.45 4.63
CA VAL A 98 10.09 12.08 4.93
C VAL A 98 8.94 11.13 4.61
N THR A 99 9.26 9.97 4.03
CA THR A 99 8.39 8.80 4.02
C THR A 99 9.20 7.59 4.48
N GLY A 100 8.56 6.49 4.84
CA GLY A 100 9.26 5.24 5.10
C GLY A 100 8.48 4.02 4.69
N GLN A 101 9.17 2.89 4.56
CA GLN A 101 8.57 1.57 4.45
C GLN A 101 9.57 0.48 4.85
N GLN A 102 9.06 -0.69 5.24
CA GLN A 102 9.85 -1.91 5.35
C GLN A 102 10.46 -2.32 4.01
N VAL A 103 11.51 -3.14 4.08
CA VAL A 103 12.30 -3.64 2.95
C VAL A 103 11.62 -4.80 2.20
N GLY A 104 10.38 -4.58 1.78
CA GLY A 104 9.56 -5.53 1.03
C GLY A 104 10.27 -6.07 -0.21
N LEU A 105 10.14 -7.37 -0.47
CA LEU A 105 10.71 -8.02 -1.66
C LEU A 105 10.32 -7.27 -2.94
N PHE A 106 11.30 -6.99 -3.78
CA PHE A 106 11.14 -6.25 -5.04
C PHE A 106 10.47 -4.88 -4.90
N THR A 107 10.72 -4.14 -3.81
CA THR A 107 10.08 -2.87 -3.38
C THR A 107 8.75 -3.01 -2.63
N GLY A 108 8.20 -4.22 -2.54
CA GLY A 108 6.91 -4.49 -1.90
C GLY A 108 5.72 -4.00 -2.73
N PRO A 109 4.59 -3.67 -2.10
CA PRO A 109 3.39 -3.21 -2.80
C PRO A 109 3.55 -1.83 -3.44
N LEU A 110 2.72 -1.55 -4.45
CA LEU A 110 2.65 -0.27 -5.18
C LEU A 110 2.56 0.97 -4.29
N TYR A 111 1.96 0.89 -3.10
CA TYR A 111 1.91 2.04 -2.20
C TYR A 111 3.30 2.56 -1.79
N THR A 112 4.34 1.73 -1.81
CA THR A 112 5.73 2.17 -1.55
C THR A 112 6.16 3.19 -2.59
N ILE A 113 5.82 2.95 -3.85
CA ILE A 113 6.08 3.85 -4.97
C ILE A 113 5.24 5.11 -4.87
N TYR A 114 3.97 5.02 -4.47
CA TYR A 114 3.11 6.19 -4.32
C TYR A 114 3.53 7.09 -3.16
N LYS A 115 4.03 6.51 -2.07
CA LYS A 115 4.71 7.25 -1.00
C LYS A 115 5.88 8.05 -1.57
N THR A 116 6.78 7.39 -2.28
CA THR A 116 7.96 8.03 -2.87
C THR A 116 7.61 9.13 -3.86
N ILE A 117 6.69 8.89 -4.79
CA ILE A 117 6.23 9.92 -5.74
C ILE A 117 5.65 11.11 -4.98
N THR A 118 4.80 10.88 -3.97
CA THR A 118 4.20 11.97 -3.18
C THR A 118 5.29 12.78 -2.48
N THR A 119 6.28 12.13 -1.86
CA THR A 119 7.43 12.80 -1.24
C THR A 119 8.20 13.66 -2.22
N LEU A 120 8.52 13.12 -3.41
CA LEU A 120 9.27 13.84 -4.45
C LEU A 120 8.48 15.02 -5.03
N GLN A 121 7.16 14.93 -5.17
CA GLN A 121 6.33 16.07 -5.58
C GLN A 121 6.29 17.15 -4.50
N LEU A 122 6.25 16.76 -3.23
CA LEU A 122 6.10 17.70 -2.11
C LEU A 122 7.34 18.57 -1.89
N ILE A 123 8.55 18.12 -2.24
CA ILE A 123 9.74 18.96 -2.00
C ILE A 123 9.67 20.28 -2.77
N GLU A 124 9.16 20.26 -4.00
CA GLU A 124 8.98 21.44 -4.85
C GLU A 124 7.92 22.37 -4.24
N GLU A 125 6.77 21.82 -3.85
CA GLU A 125 5.71 22.62 -3.21
C GLU A 125 6.13 23.24 -1.88
N TRP A 126 6.84 22.48 -1.05
CA TRP A 126 7.30 22.96 0.24
C TRP A 126 8.41 24.00 0.08
N ALA A 127 9.32 23.83 -0.88
CA ALA A 127 10.33 24.83 -1.20
C ALA A 127 9.67 26.15 -1.61
N ASP A 128 8.72 26.10 -2.54
CA ASP A 128 7.99 27.28 -3.02
C ASP A 128 7.18 27.97 -1.91
N GLN A 129 6.50 27.19 -1.06
CA GLN A 129 5.62 27.73 -0.04
C GLN A 129 6.37 28.28 1.18
N THR A 130 7.52 27.71 1.52
CA THR A 130 8.28 28.03 2.74
C THR A 130 9.52 28.87 2.48
N GLY A 131 10.05 28.87 1.25
CA GLY A 131 11.30 29.53 0.88
C GLY A 131 12.55 28.86 1.45
N ARG A 132 12.46 27.57 1.84
CA ARG A 132 13.55 26.79 2.42
C ARG A 132 14.02 25.70 1.47
N PRO A 133 15.29 25.28 1.54
CA PRO A 133 15.74 24.05 0.88
C PRO A 133 15.02 22.83 1.47
N VAL A 134 14.52 21.94 0.61
CA VAL A 134 13.73 20.77 1.03
C VAL A 134 14.36 19.50 0.47
N VAL A 135 14.59 18.52 1.35
CA VAL A 135 15.24 17.25 1.04
C VAL A 135 14.24 16.10 1.12
N PRO A 136 14.07 15.28 0.06
CA PRO A 136 13.23 14.09 0.10
C PRO A 136 14.00 12.94 0.76
N VAL A 137 13.45 12.41 1.86
CA VAL A 137 14.08 11.28 2.58
C VAL A 137 13.15 10.06 2.57
N PHE A 138 13.72 8.90 2.25
CA PHE A 138 13.09 7.60 2.39
C PHE A 138 13.74 6.83 3.55
N TRP A 139 12.98 6.65 4.62
CA TRP A 139 13.34 5.83 5.78
C TRP A 139 13.21 4.34 5.45
N VAL A 140 14.35 3.66 5.42
CA VAL A 140 14.45 2.22 5.16
C VAL A 140 14.27 1.48 6.48
N GLU A 141 13.09 0.93 6.72
CA GLU A 141 12.80 0.19 7.96
C GLU A 141 13.34 -1.24 7.87
N GLY A 142 14.64 -1.39 8.16
CA GLY A 142 15.35 -2.68 8.19
C GLY A 142 15.44 -3.32 9.58
N GLU A 143 15.18 -2.55 10.65
CA GLU A 143 15.34 -3.02 12.04
C GLU A 143 14.18 -3.88 12.55
N ASP A 144 13.09 -4.01 11.79
CA ASP A 144 11.99 -4.89 12.19
C ASP A 144 12.39 -6.37 12.11
N HIS A 145 11.60 -7.22 12.75
CA HIS A 145 11.81 -8.67 12.82
C HIS A 145 10.75 -9.46 12.03
N ASP A 146 9.69 -8.80 11.56
CA ASP A 146 8.61 -9.42 10.79
C ASP A 146 9.05 -9.68 9.35
N PHE A 147 9.72 -10.81 9.15
CA PHE A 147 10.16 -11.23 7.82
C PHE A 147 8.98 -11.68 6.94
N GLU A 148 7.94 -12.27 7.52
CA GLU A 148 6.80 -12.79 6.77
C GLU A 148 6.05 -11.67 6.02
N GLU A 149 5.92 -10.48 6.61
CA GLU A 149 5.29 -9.32 5.97
C GLU A 149 6.03 -8.87 4.70
N ILE A 150 7.34 -9.08 4.62
CA ILE A 150 8.19 -8.59 3.53
C ILE A 150 8.68 -9.66 2.56
N ALA A 151 8.45 -10.95 2.88
CA ALA A 151 9.01 -12.08 2.15
C ALA A 151 8.36 -12.35 0.79
N ALA A 152 7.26 -11.68 0.45
CA ALA A 152 6.52 -11.93 -0.78
C ALA A 152 6.23 -10.65 -1.58
N ALA A 153 6.31 -10.79 -2.90
CA ALA A 153 5.77 -9.82 -3.85
C ALA A 153 4.65 -10.48 -4.67
N HIS A 154 3.67 -9.69 -5.12
CA HIS A 154 2.58 -10.22 -5.95
C HIS A 154 2.54 -9.52 -7.30
N VAL A 155 2.43 -10.29 -8.37
CA VAL A 155 2.27 -9.77 -9.75
C VAL A 155 1.04 -10.38 -10.41
N LEU A 156 0.59 -9.80 -11.52
CA LEU A 156 -0.54 -10.35 -12.28
C LEU A 156 -0.04 -11.23 -13.42
N GLN A 157 -0.51 -12.48 -13.48
CA GLN A 157 -0.29 -13.39 -14.60
C GLN A 157 -1.64 -13.96 -15.06
N HIS A 158 -1.97 -13.84 -16.35
CA HIS A 158 -3.26 -14.32 -16.90
C HIS A 158 -4.54 -13.83 -16.17
N ASN A 159 -4.49 -12.65 -15.53
CA ASN A 159 -5.54 -12.08 -14.66
C ASN A 159 -5.76 -12.84 -13.35
N GLU A 160 -4.72 -13.49 -12.85
CA GLU A 160 -4.63 -14.02 -11.49
C GLU A 160 -3.45 -13.39 -10.77
N VAL A 161 -3.53 -13.34 -9.45
CA VAL A 161 -2.46 -12.85 -8.58
C VAL A 161 -1.49 -14.00 -8.36
N VAL A 162 -0.22 -13.80 -8.70
CA VAL A 162 0.85 -14.78 -8.51
C VAL A 162 1.74 -14.31 -7.36
N PRO A 163 1.80 -15.05 -6.23
CA PRO A 163 2.73 -14.77 -5.15
C PRO A 163 4.14 -15.25 -5.51
N LEU A 164 5.12 -14.39 -5.24
CA LEU A 164 6.55 -14.63 -5.36
C LEU A 164 7.15 -14.59 -3.97
N SER A 165 7.08 -15.73 -3.26
CA SER A 165 7.58 -15.86 -1.89
C SER A 165 9.06 -16.27 -1.86
N TYR A 166 9.82 -15.65 -0.96
CA TYR A 166 11.20 -15.97 -0.65
C TYR A 166 11.30 -16.64 0.73
N GLU A 167 11.78 -17.89 0.76
CA GLU A 167 11.83 -18.71 1.98
C GLU A 167 13.27 -19.17 2.27
N PRO A 168 14.11 -18.30 2.87
CA PRO A 168 15.50 -18.63 3.18
C PRO A 168 15.70 -19.62 4.33
N GLY A 169 14.64 -20.01 5.04
CA GLY A 169 14.73 -20.84 6.26
C GLY A 169 15.36 -20.07 7.42
N VAL A 170 14.88 -18.85 7.67
CA VAL A 170 15.29 -18.04 8.83
C VAL A 170 14.59 -18.51 10.11
N ASP A 171 15.23 -18.32 11.25
CA ASP A 171 14.62 -18.54 12.57
C ASP A 171 13.44 -17.58 12.80
N ASP A 172 12.53 -17.94 13.72
CA ASP A 172 11.35 -17.13 14.07
C ASP A 172 11.69 -15.71 14.58
N ASN A 173 12.92 -15.51 15.09
CA ASN A 173 13.42 -14.19 15.51
C ASN A 173 14.79 -13.92 14.84
N PRO A 174 14.80 -13.55 13.55
CA PRO A 174 16.05 -13.37 12.80
C PRO A 174 16.82 -12.09 13.20
N GLY A 175 16.28 -11.29 14.12
CA GLY A 175 16.77 -9.96 14.41
C GLY A 175 16.29 -8.94 13.39
N ALA A 176 17.15 -7.98 13.04
CA ALA A 176 16.85 -6.97 12.04
C ALA A 176 16.82 -7.60 10.64
N VAL A 177 15.62 -7.71 10.04
CA VAL A 177 15.41 -8.36 8.73
C VAL A 177 16.23 -7.70 7.61
N GLY A 178 16.49 -6.39 7.71
CA GLY A 178 17.32 -5.65 6.76
C GLY A 178 18.75 -6.20 6.67
N ARG A 179 19.29 -6.73 7.78
CA ARG A 179 20.65 -7.29 7.85
C ARG A 179 20.77 -8.68 7.23
N LEU A 180 19.66 -9.36 6.94
CA LEU A 180 19.66 -10.71 6.39
C LEU A 180 20.31 -10.72 5.01
N ALA A 181 21.34 -11.55 4.86
CA ALA A 181 21.96 -11.80 3.57
C ALA A 181 21.07 -12.74 2.74
N LEU A 182 20.81 -12.36 1.50
CA LEU A 182 20.09 -13.20 0.55
C LEU A 182 20.88 -14.49 0.29
N THR A 183 20.22 -15.63 0.44
CA THR A 183 20.71 -16.96 0.08
C THR A 183 20.61 -17.20 -1.43
N ASP A 184 21.18 -18.30 -1.92
CA ASP A 184 21.08 -18.71 -3.33
C ASP A 184 19.61 -18.85 -3.81
N GLY A 185 18.68 -19.16 -2.89
CA GLY A 185 17.25 -19.29 -3.18
C GLY A 185 16.59 -18.00 -3.71
N ILE A 186 17.24 -16.84 -3.59
CA ILE A 186 16.73 -15.61 -4.21
C ILE A 186 16.71 -15.69 -5.75
N GLN A 187 17.65 -16.44 -6.35
CA GLN A 187 17.71 -16.61 -7.79
C GLN A 187 16.45 -17.31 -8.33
N ASP A 188 15.98 -18.33 -7.63
CA ASP A 188 14.73 -19.03 -8.00
C ASP A 188 13.53 -18.09 -7.97
N VAL A 189 13.48 -17.15 -7.03
CA VAL A 189 12.38 -16.17 -6.94
C VAL A 189 12.48 -15.13 -8.06
N VAL A 190 13.69 -14.70 -8.42
CA VAL A 190 13.94 -13.81 -9.56
C VAL A 190 13.56 -14.47 -10.89
N ASP A 191 13.86 -15.76 -11.06
CA ASP A 191 13.48 -16.50 -12.28
C ASP A 191 11.96 -16.72 -12.35
N ARG A 192 11.31 -17.01 -11.22
CA ARG A 192 9.82 -17.04 -11.15
C ARG A 192 9.19 -15.70 -11.46
N LEU A 193 9.80 -14.59 -11.04
CA LEU A 193 9.36 -13.25 -11.44
C LEU A 193 9.47 -13.07 -12.96
N ASP A 194 10.60 -13.46 -13.55
CA ASP A 194 10.80 -13.44 -15.00
C ASP A 194 9.67 -14.22 -15.70
N GLU A 195 9.41 -15.46 -15.30
CA GLU A 195 8.34 -16.28 -15.88
C GLU A 195 6.94 -15.70 -15.70
N ALA A 196 6.66 -15.07 -14.55
CA ALA A 196 5.37 -14.46 -14.24
C ALA A 196 5.12 -13.19 -15.06
N LEU A 197 6.16 -12.41 -15.38
CA LEU A 197 6.02 -11.16 -16.13
C LEU A 197 5.73 -11.42 -17.63
N PRO A 198 4.72 -10.75 -18.21
CA PRO A 198 4.38 -10.92 -19.62
C PRO A 198 5.51 -10.45 -20.53
N PRO A 199 5.71 -11.06 -21.71
CA PRO A 199 6.68 -10.58 -22.69
C PRO A 199 6.43 -9.13 -23.09
N SER A 200 7.48 -8.31 -23.13
CA SER A 200 7.45 -6.92 -23.59
C SER A 200 8.85 -6.47 -24.02
N ASP A 201 8.93 -5.33 -24.71
CA ASP A 201 10.20 -4.70 -25.07
C ASP A 201 10.94 -4.14 -23.84
N PHE A 202 10.25 -3.93 -22.71
CA PHE A 202 10.79 -3.36 -21.48
C PHE A 202 11.33 -4.43 -20.51
N LYS A 203 10.87 -5.68 -20.66
CA LYS A 203 11.21 -6.79 -19.77
C LYS A 203 12.71 -6.99 -19.56
N PRO A 204 13.58 -6.95 -20.60
CA PRO A 204 15.01 -7.15 -20.39
C PRO A 204 15.63 -6.14 -19.44
N ALA A 205 15.29 -4.85 -19.59
CA ALA A 205 15.83 -3.77 -18.74
C ALA A 205 15.31 -3.87 -17.29
N VAL A 206 14.01 -4.14 -17.12
CA VAL A 206 13.41 -4.33 -15.79
C VAL A 206 14.06 -5.51 -15.07
N MET A 207 14.25 -6.65 -15.75
CA MET A 207 14.88 -7.82 -15.14
C MET A 207 16.37 -7.64 -14.90
N GLU A 208 17.07 -6.83 -15.71
CA GLU A 208 18.47 -6.46 -15.46
C GLU A 208 18.61 -5.70 -14.14
N GLN A 209 17.75 -4.71 -13.89
CA GLN A 209 17.72 -3.96 -12.62
C GLN A 209 17.43 -4.87 -11.42
N VAL A 210 16.42 -5.74 -11.53
CA VAL A 210 16.09 -6.69 -10.45
C VAL A 210 17.25 -7.64 -10.17
N ARG A 211 17.84 -8.24 -11.22
CA ARG A 211 18.99 -9.13 -11.08
C ARG A 211 20.18 -8.40 -10.48
N ALA A 212 20.47 -7.17 -10.89
CA ALA A 212 21.58 -6.41 -10.32
C ALA A 212 21.40 -6.14 -8.81
N ALA A 213 20.17 -5.90 -8.35
CA ALA A 213 19.88 -5.61 -6.95
C ALA A 213 19.81 -6.86 -6.06
N TYR A 214 19.16 -7.94 -6.52
CA TYR A 214 18.88 -9.14 -5.73
C TYR A 214 19.86 -10.28 -6.07
N GLN A 215 21.04 -10.24 -5.44
CA GLN A 215 22.10 -11.22 -5.59
C GLN A 215 22.39 -11.96 -4.27
N PRO A 216 22.77 -13.26 -4.32
CA PRO A 216 23.22 -13.98 -3.13
C PRO A 216 24.34 -13.22 -2.40
N GLY A 217 24.28 -13.20 -1.07
CA GLY A 217 25.20 -12.47 -0.19
C GLY A 217 24.88 -10.98 0.00
N THR A 218 23.98 -10.39 -0.81
CA THR A 218 23.53 -8.99 -0.61
C THR A 218 22.56 -8.93 0.55
N ARG A 219 22.65 -7.90 1.40
CA ARG A 219 21.66 -7.69 2.47
C ARG A 219 20.31 -7.30 1.88
N LEU A 220 19.22 -7.71 2.51
CA LEU A 220 17.87 -7.42 2.04
C LEU A 220 17.62 -5.91 1.90
N GLU A 221 18.10 -5.11 2.85
CA GLU A 221 18.02 -3.64 2.79
C GLU A 221 18.81 -3.04 1.62
N ASP A 222 19.97 -3.61 1.30
CA ASP A 222 20.81 -3.15 0.19
C ASP A 222 20.14 -3.47 -1.15
N ALA A 223 19.55 -4.66 -1.28
CA ALA A 223 18.82 -5.06 -2.48
C ALA A 223 17.59 -4.17 -2.70
N PHE A 224 16.81 -3.92 -1.64
CA PHE A 224 15.68 -3.00 -1.67
C PHE A 224 16.10 -1.59 -2.09
N ALA A 225 17.10 -1.01 -1.42
CA ALA A 225 17.55 0.36 -1.67
C ALA A 225 18.15 0.52 -3.07
N ARG A 226 18.90 -0.45 -3.58
CA ARG A 226 19.45 -0.44 -4.95
C ARG A 226 18.35 -0.51 -6.01
N LEU A 227 17.34 -1.36 -5.83
CA LEU A 227 16.22 -1.41 -6.76
C LEU A 227 15.42 -0.11 -6.73
N MET A 228 15.10 0.41 -5.54
CA MET A 228 14.43 1.71 -5.40
C MET A 228 15.26 2.85 -6.03
N ARG A 229 16.59 2.87 -5.85
CA ARG A 229 17.50 3.83 -6.51
C ARG A 229 17.38 3.75 -8.03
N SER A 230 17.39 2.55 -8.61
CA SER A 230 17.28 2.42 -10.07
C SER A 230 15.92 2.81 -10.63
N LEU A 231 14.86 2.77 -9.80
CA LEU A 231 13.52 3.20 -10.20
C LEU A 231 13.33 4.72 -10.12
N PHE A 232 14.07 5.39 -9.24
CA PHE A 232 14.02 6.84 -9.01
C PHE A 232 15.41 7.46 -9.24
N GLU A 233 16.08 7.00 -10.30
CA GLU A 233 17.39 7.52 -10.69
C GLU A 233 17.26 9.00 -11.04
N ASP A 234 18.25 9.81 -10.66
CA ASP A 234 18.28 11.27 -10.89
C ASP A 234 17.14 12.07 -10.23
N ASP A 235 16.29 11.46 -9.39
CA ASP A 235 15.25 12.16 -8.62
C ASP A 235 15.75 12.76 -7.31
N GLY A 236 16.94 12.36 -6.87
CA GLY A 236 17.57 12.90 -5.66
C GLY A 236 17.03 12.32 -4.36
N LEU A 237 16.31 11.19 -4.40
CA LEU A 237 15.77 10.55 -3.19
C LEU A 237 16.90 10.14 -2.24
N VAL A 238 16.88 10.62 -0.98
CA VAL A 238 17.89 10.25 0.02
C VAL A 238 17.40 9.06 0.82
N PHE A 239 18.09 7.92 0.75
CA PHE A 239 17.77 6.78 1.61
C PHE A 239 18.45 6.94 2.97
N MET A 240 17.74 6.59 4.04
CA MET A 240 18.25 6.59 5.40
C MET A 240 17.90 5.28 6.09
N ASN A 241 18.91 4.53 6.51
CA ASN A 241 18.74 3.40 7.40
C ASN A 241 19.07 3.85 8.84
N PRO A 242 18.13 3.79 9.79
CA PRO A 242 18.38 4.16 11.19
C PRO A 242 19.36 3.23 11.91
N ASP A 243 19.61 2.05 11.36
CA ASP A 243 20.52 1.04 11.89
C ASP A 243 21.99 1.36 11.58
N ASP A 244 22.44 2.54 12.02
CA ASP A 244 23.83 2.97 11.94
C ASP A 244 24.29 3.45 13.32
N ALA A 245 25.47 2.99 13.75
CA ALA A 245 25.99 3.30 15.08
C ALA A 245 26.14 4.81 15.34
N ARG A 246 26.45 5.62 14.32
CA ARG A 246 26.56 7.07 14.43
C ARG A 246 25.20 7.70 14.67
N LEU A 247 24.18 7.28 13.93
CA LEU A 247 22.80 7.76 14.11
C LEU A 247 22.24 7.33 15.47
N LYS A 248 22.46 6.08 15.88
CA LYS A 248 22.07 5.56 17.20
C LYS A 248 22.76 6.31 18.34
N ALA A 249 24.00 6.76 18.14
CA ALA A 249 24.68 7.61 19.12
C ALA A 249 24.00 8.98 19.29
N LEU A 250 23.50 9.58 18.21
CA LEU A 250 22.74 10.83 18.28
C LEU A 250 21.40 10.66 19.02
N THR A 251 20.78 9.48 19.00
CA THR A 251 19.47 9.24 19.62
C THR A 251 19.53 8.83 21.08
N ARG A 252 20.73 8.72 21.67
CA ARG A 252 20.92 8.38 23.10
C ARG A 252 20.07 9.21 24.05
N PRO A 253 19.94 10.56 23.90
CA PRO A 253 19.13 11.34 24.83
C PRO A 253 17.66 10.91 24.84
N LEU A 254 17.11 10.53 23.68
CA LEU A 254 15.75 10.05 23.55
C LEU A 254 15.58 8.67 24.20
N PHE A 255 16.49 7.73 23.90
CA PHE A 255 16.43 6.37 24.46
C PHE A 255 16.67 6.35 25.97
N ARG A 256 17.59 7.19 26.47
CA ARG A 256 17.82 7.39 27.89
C ARG A 256 16.54 7.81 28.61
N ARG A 257 15.79 8.73 28.02
CA ARG A 257 14.52 9.20 28.59
C ARG A 257 13.49 8.07 28.72
N ASP A 258 13.37 7.19 27.72
CA ASP A 258 12.49 6.02 27.77
C ASP A 258 12.93 5.02 28.86
N ILE A 259 14.24 4.85 29.08
CA ILE A 259 14.77 3.94 30.11
C ILE A 259 14.63 4.54 31.52
N GLU A 260 14.82 5.85 31.67
CA GLU A 260 14.72 6.54 32.96
C GLU A 260 13.27 6.70 33.44
N ASP A 261 12.35 6.98 32.51
CA ASP A 261 10.92 7.15 32.78
C ASP A 261 10.04 6.34 31.81
N PRO A 262 10.08 5.00 31.90
CA PRO A 262 9.39 4.09 30.99
C PRO A 262 7.87 4.37 30.91
N ARG A 263 7.25 4.74 32.03
CA ARG A 263 5.80 4.92 32.10
C ARG A 263 5.32 6.27 31.56
N ALA A 264 6.18 7.26 31.40
CA ALA A 264 5.75 8.60 31.00
C ALA A 264 5.23 8.68 29.58
N SER A 265 5.73 7.83 28.67
CA SER A 265 5.21 7.75 27.29
C SER A 265 3.85 7.02 27.20
N VAL A 266 3.49 6.20 28.20
CA VAL A 266 2.26 5.40 28.21
C VAL A 266 1.00 6.24 28.38
N ALA A 267 1.02 7.16 29.35
CA ALA A 267 -0.13 7.98 29.69
C ALA A 267 -0.67 8.81 28.50
N PRO A 268 0.15 9.56 27.73
CA PRO A 268 -0.33 10.34 26.60
C PRO A 268 -0.93 9.48 25.49
N VAL A 269 -0.29 8.37 25.09
CA VAL A 269 -0.83 7.45 24.05
C VAL A 269 -2.19 6.91 24.45
N ASN A 270 -2.32 6.46 25.70
CA ASN A 270 -3.58 5.90 26.21
C ASN A 270 -4.68 6.97 26.35
N ALA A 271 -4.31 8.22 26.66
CA ALA A 271 -5.26 9.33 26.71
C ALA A 271 -5.80 9.66 25.32
N ALA A 272 -4.93 9.79 24.31
CA ALA A 272 -5.34 9.99 22.92
C ALA A 272 -6.19 8.82 22.40
N GLY A 273 -5.80 7.58 22.71
CA GLY A 273 -6.57 6.39 22.35
C GLY A 273 -7.97 6.34 22.98
N ARG A 274 -8.16 6.86 24.21
CA ARG A 274 -9.50 7.03 24.79
C ARG A 274 -10.30 8.10 24.06
N ALA A 275 -9.71 9.26 23.81
CA ALA A 275 -10.37 10.36 23.11
C ALA A 275 -10.81 9.98 21.68
N LEU A 276 -10.02 9.17 20.96
CA LEU A 276 -10.40 8.60 19.66
C LEU A 276 -11.64 7.71 19.77
N ARG A 277 -11.65 6.77 20.73
CA ARG A 277 -12.79 5.87 20.95
C ARG A 277 -14.06 6.61 21.37
N ASP A 278 -13.93 7.65 22.19
CA ASP A 278 -15.07 8.47 22.62
C ASP A 278 -15.72 9.22 21.44
N ARG A 279 -14.99 9.43 20.34
CA ARG A 279 -15.50 10.00 19.07
C ARG A 279 -15.91 8.94 18.04
N GLY A 280 -15.85 7.65 18.39
CA GLY A 280 -16.22 6.54 17.50
C GLY A 280 -15.09 6.00 16.62
N TYR A 281 -13.86 6.52 16.75
CA TYR A 281 -12.71 6.01 16.00
C TYR A 281 -12.02 4.84 16.70
N HIS A 282 -11.32 4.02 15.92
CA HIS A 282 -10.48 2.95 16.44
C HIS A 282 -9.11 3.47 16.88
N ALA A 283 -8.66 3.10 18.08
CA ALA A 283 -7.28 3.35 18.53
C ALA A 283 -6.37 2.21 18.07
N GLN A 284 -5.38 2.50 17.23
CA GLN A 284 -4.52 1.49 16.61
C GLN A 284 -3.35 1.04 17.50
N VAL A 285 -2.81 1.95 18.31
CA VAL A 285 -1.61 1.68 19.12
C VAL A 285 -1.97 1.41 20.56
N ASN A 286 -1.44 0.30 21.08
CA ASN A 286 -1.44 -0.01 22.50
C ASN A 286 -0.12 0.43 23.12
N ALA A 287 -0.20 1.21 24.19
CA ALA A 287 0.98 1.71 24.87
C ALA A 287 1.61 0.61 25.73
N HIS A 288 2.94 0.49 25.66
CA HIS A 288 3.73 -0.39 26.51
C HIS A 288 4.63 0.45 27.41
N PRO A 289 4.98 -0.03 28.63
CA PRO A 289 5.88 0.70 29.53
C PRO A 289 7.26 0.99 28.94
N THR A 290 7.66 0.33 27.88
CA THR A 290 8.98 0.49 27.27
C THR A 290 8.79 0.44 25.77
N ASN A 291 9.53 1.29 25.06
CA ASN A 291 9.40 1.44 23.62
C ASN A 291 10.65 0.99 22.87
N LEU A 292 11.49 0.19 23.55
CA LEU A 292 12.77 -0.27 23.06
C LEU A 292 12.85 -1.80 22.98
N PHE A 293 13.56 -2.25 21.97
CA PHE A 293 14.02 -3.61 21.78
C PHE A 293 15.54 -3.67 21.95
N TRP A 294 16.02 -4.79 22.47
CA TRP A 294 17.42 -5.17 22.42
C TRP A 294 17.71 -5.92 21.12
N LEU A 295 18.60 -5.39 20.30
CA LEU A 295 19.04 -5.98 19.04
C LEU A 295 20.34 -6.77 19.28
N GLY A 296 20.16 -8.06 19.56
CA GLY A 296 21.24 -9.03 19.73
C GLY A 296 21.73 -9.61 18.41
N ASP A 297 22.79 -10.41 18.49
CA ASP A 297 23.23 -11.25 17.36
C ASP A 297 22.31 -12.48 17.21
N ASP A 298 21.52 -12.75 18.24
CA ASP A 298 20.58 -13.86 18.43
C ASP A 298 19.12 -13.46 18.24
N GLY A 299 18.84 -12.22 17.80
CA GLY A 299 17.49 -11.75 17.52
C GLY A 299 17.18 -10.36 18.08
N ARG A 300 15.93 -9.94 17.90
CA ARG A 300 15.40 -8.67 18.41
C ARG A 300 14.39 -8.95 19.52
N TRP A 301 14.63 -8.41 20.71
CA TRP A 301 13.90 -8.79 21.91
C TRP A 301 13.27 -7.57 22.56
N ALA A 302 11.95 -7.59 22.78
CA ALA A 302 11.28 -6.51 23.50
C ALA A 302 11.88 -6.39 24.91
N ILE A 303 12.25 -5.17 25.32
CA ILE A 303 12.72 -4.91 26.68
C ILE A 303 11.48 -4.64 27.51
N ASP A 304 11.05 -5.54 28.40
CA ASP A 304 9.91 -5.34 29.29
C ASP A 304 10.36 -4.78 30.65
N LEU A 305 9.55 -3.91 31.24
CA LEU A 305 9.70 -3.47 32.62
C LEU A 305 9.12 -4.53 33.57
N GLU A 306 9.95 -5.14 34.41
CA GLU A 306 9.48 -6.09 35.45
C GLU A 306 9.11 -5.35 36.75
N ASP A 307 10.05 -4.53 37.23
CA ASP A 307 9.92 -3.72 38.45
C ASP A 307 10.49 -2.32 38.19
N GLU A 308 10.39 -1.39 39.15
CA GLU A 308 10.83 0.00 38.96
C GLU A 308 12.27 0.13 38.45
N ASN A 309 13.19 -0.76 38.85
CA ASN A 309 14.61 -0.72 38.46
C ASN A 309 15.10 -1.96 37.69
N ALA A 310 14.19 -2.83 37.25
CA ALA A 310 14.54 -4.10 36.61
C ALA A 310 13.81 -4.26 35.27
N PHE A 311 14.58 -4.65 34.26
CA PHE A 311 14.12 -4.88 32.90
C PHE A 311 14.47 -6.29 32.48
N ARG A 312 13.65 -6.89 31.61
CA ARG A 312 13.85 -8.23 31.07
C ARG A 312 13.67 -8.26 29.57
N LEU A 313 14.49 -9.02 28.87
CA LEU A 313 14.24 -9.33 27.47
C LEU A 313 13.13 -10.38 27.37
N ARG A 314 11.99 -10.00 26.79
CA ARG A 314 10.79 -10.84 26.68
C ARG A 314 11.13 -12.21 26.09
N GLY A 315 10.65 -13.27 26.74
CA GLY A 315 10.88 -14.65 26.29
C GLY A 315 12.26 -15.22 26.64
N THR A 316 13.07 -14.50 27.42
CA THR A 316 14.39 -14.97 27.87
C THR A 316 14.59 -14.74 29.37
N ASP A 317 15.61 -15.38 29.95
CA ASP A 317 16.05 -15.17 31.35
C ASP A 317 17.00 -13.97 31.50
N ARG A 318 17.28 -13.23 30.43
CA ARG A 318 18.20 -12.08 30.45
C ARG A 318 17.53 -10.87 31.07
N THR A 319 18.10 -10.38 32.17
CA THR A 319 17.64 -9.19 32.88
C THR A 319 18.72 -8.13 32.97
N PHE A 320 18.30 -6.88 33.15
CA PHE A 320 19.17 -5.73 33.32
C PHE A 320 18.64 -4.83 34.43
N SER A 321 19.53 -4.27 35.24
CA SER A 321 19.15 -3.11 36.05
C SER A 321 19.01 -1.87 35.16
N ARG A 322 18.31 -0.84 35.65
CA ARG A 322 18.27 0.47 34.97
C ARG A 322 19.67 1.01 34.69
N SER A 323 20.56 0.97 35.68
CA SER A 323 21.95 1.42 35.51
C SER A 323 22.69 0.62 34.46
N ASP A 324 22.47 -0.70 34.36
CA ASP A 324 23.13 -1.52 33.34
C ASP A 324 22.64 -1.17 31.93
N LEU A 325 21.33 -0.95 31.76
CA LEU A 325 20.80 -0.51 30.45
C LEU A 325 21.35 0.85 30.05
N LEU A 326 21.42 1.80 30.99
CA LEU A 326 21.96 3.13 30.72
C LEU A 326 23.45 3.07 30.35
N ASN A 327 24.24 2.27 31.06
CA ASN A 327 25.65 2.05 30.72
C ASN A 327 25.78 1.42 29.32
N ARG A 328 24.96 0.42 29.00
CA ARG A 328 24.95 -0.20 27.66
C ARG A 328 24.49 0.74 26.56
N LEU A 329 23.59 1.67 26.85
CA LEU A 329 23.19 2.72 25.90
C LEU A 329 24.37 3.68 25.63
N ASP A 330 25.18 3.97 26.64
CA ASP A 330 26.36 4.81 26.50
C ASP A 330 27.52 4.10 25.77
N GLU A 331 27.65 2.78 25.94
CA GLU A 331 28.70 1.98 25.29
C GLU A 331 28.32 1.53 23.87
N THR A 332 27.10 1.01 23.69
CA THR A 332 26.62 0.31 22.49
C THR A 332 25.19 0.72 22.12
N PRO A 333 24.93 1.97 21.74
CA PRO A 333 23.58 2.45 21.41
C PRO A 333 22.95 1.71 20.22
N GLU A 334 23.76 1.14 19.32
CA GLU A 334 23.33 0.34 18.17
C GLU A 334 22.65 -0.99 18.55
N ARG A 335 22.73 -1.38 19.83
CA ARG A 335 21.98 -2.52 20.37
C ARG A 335 20.54 -2.17 20.73
N PHE A 336 20.11 -0.91 20.56
CA PHE A 336 18.75 -0.47 20.89
C PHE A 336 17.95 -0.12 19.62
N SER A 337 16.80 -0.76 19.47
CA SER A 337 15.88 -0.55 18.34
C SER A 337 14.53 -0.03 18.85
N PRO A 338 13.95 1.03 18.26
CA PRO A 338 12.66 1.55 18.71
C PRO A 338 11.49 0.67 18.25
N ASN A 339 10.37 0.71 18.99
CA ASN A 339 9.08 0.20 18.54
C ASN A 339 8.33 1.24 17.67
N VAL A 340 7.08 0.93 17.32
CA VAL A 340 6.20 1.79 16.51
C VAL A 340 5.96 3.19 17.10
N VAL A 341 6.09 3.38 18.42
CA VAL A 341 5.89 4.66 19.12
C VAL A 341 7.17 5.50 19.08
N LEU A 342 8.31 4.90 19.39
CA LEU A 342 9.58 5.64 19.48
C LEU A 342 10.25 5.85 18.12
N ARG A 343 9.88 5.07 17.09
CA ARG A 343 10.45 5.16 15.75
C ARG A 343 10.23 6.54 15.11
N PRO A 344 9.00 7.11 15.06
CA PRO A 344 8.81 8.48 14.56
C PRO A 344 9.58 9.54 15.36
N LEU A 345 9.68 9.37 16.68
CA LEU A 345 10.47 10.27 17.52
C LEU A 345 11.96 10.17 17.21
N MET A 346 12.48 8.96 16.97
CA MET A 346 13.87 8.74 16.54
C MET A 346 14.13 9.43 15.20
N GLN A 347 13.21 9.27 14.24
CA GLN A 347 13.28 9.94 12.94
C GLN A 347 13.39 11.45 13.11
N ASP A 348 12.49 12.07 13.87
CA ASP A 348 12.43 13.53 13.99
C ASP A 348 13.46 14.10 14.98
N HIS A 349 14.10 13.23 15.77
CA HIS A 349 15.32 13.56 16.50
C HIS A 349 16.53 13.68 15.57
N LEU A 350 16.59 12.82 14.55
CA LEU A 350 17.68 12.72 13.60
C LEU A 350 17.54 13.67 12.41
N LEU A 351 16.31 13.93 11.96
CA LEU A 351 16.02 14.68 10.73
C LEU A 351 15.29 16.00 11.03
N PRO A 352 15.48 17.04 10.20
CA PRO A 352 14.67 18.26 10.26
C PRO A 352 13.31 18.03 9.58
N THR A 353 12.52 17.07 10.05
CA THR A 353 11.26 16.65 9.41
C THR A 353 10.19 17.71 9.51
N ALA A 354 9.80 18.31 8.38
CA ALA A 354 8.68 19.26 8.33
C ALA A 354 7.35 18.56 7.99
N ALA A 355 7.42 17.50 7.19
CA ALA A 355 6.27 16.68 6.85
C ALA A 355 6.65 15.20 6.76
N TYR A 356 5.72 14.36 7.20
CA TYR A 356 5.79 12.92 7.04
C TYR A 356 4.68 12.44 6.09
N VAL A 357 5.05 11.78 5.00
CA VAL A 357 4.13 11.21 4.03
C VAL A 357 3.65 9.84 4.51
N ALA A 358 2.39 9.78 4.94
CA ALA A 358 1.81 8.65 5.64
C ALA A 358 0.79 7.89 4.79
N GLY A 359 0.79 6.56 4.89
CA GLY A 359 -0.32 5.71 4.49
C GLY A 359 -1.51 5.77 5.47
N PRO A 360 -2.65 5.14 5.13
CA PRO A 360 -3.87 5.23 5.94
C PRO A 360 -3.74 4.74 7.39
N GLY A 361 -2.99 3.65 7.59
CA GLY A 361 -2.67 3.15 8.95
C GLY A 361 -1.78 4.12 9.71
N GLU A 362 -0.79 4.72 9.03
CA GLU A 362 0.14 5.65 9.67
C GLU A 362 -0.55 6.93 10.11
N VAL A 363 -1.38 7.52 9.25
CA VAL A 363 -2.25 8.65 9.63
C VAL A 363 -3.03 8.34 10.90
N SER A 364 -3.60 7.13 10.98
CA SER A 364 -4.45 6.74 12.10
C SER A 364 -3.67 6.54 13.41
N TYR A 365 -2.47 5.94 13.38
CA TYR A 365 -1.67 5.83 14.60
C TYR A 365 -1.03 7.17 15.02
N PHE A 366 -0.70 8.05 14.08
CA PHE A 366 -0.12 9.36 14.39
C PHE A 366 -1.08 10.24 15.21
N ALA A 367 -2.40 10.02 15.07
CA ALA A 367 -3.42 10.63 15.92
C ALA A 367 -3.21 10.39 17.43
N GLN A 368 -2.45 9.36 17.80
CA GLN A 368 -2.15 9.02 19.19
C GLN A 368 -0.84 9.62 19.72
N TYR A 369 -0.06 10.31 18.89
CA TYR A 369 1.34 10.63 19.20
C TYR A 369 1.60 12.06 19.69
N GLY A 370 0.67 13.00 19.55
CA GLY A 370 0.88 14.40 19.96
C GLY A 370 1.48 14.54 21.36
N GLY A 371 0.88 13.91 22.38
CA GLY A 371 1.40 13.97 23.76
C GLY A 371 2.72 13.22 23.98
N VAL A 372 3.10 12.29 23.10
CA VAL A 372 4.41 11.61 23.17
C VAL A 372 5.51 12.46 22.52
N TYR A 373 5.19 13.22 21.48
CA TYR A 373 6.08 14.24 20.93
C TYR A 373 6.40 15.34 21.97
N ASP A 374 5.36 15.82 22.69
CA ASP A 374 5.54 16.73 23.83
C ASP A 374 6.46 16.13 24.89
N TRP A 375 6.25 14.86 25.24
CA TRP A 375 7.13 14.14 26.16
C TRP A 375 8.56 14.08 25.62
N ALA A 376 8.79 13.81 24.34
CA ALA A 376 10.13 13.79 23.75
C ALA A 376 10.78 15.17 23.62
N GLY A 377 10.02 16.27 23.79
CA GLY A 377 10.48 17.63 23.53
C GLY A 377 10.74 17.88 22.04
N LEU A 378 9.95 17.22 21.18
CA LEU A 378 9.99 17.31 19.73
C LEU A 378 8.69 17.90 19.21
N ASP A 379 8.77 18.63 18.11
CA ASP A 379 7.58 19.08 17.38
C ASP A 379 7.14 17.96 16.42
N MET A 380 5.85 17.60 16.45
CA MET A 380 5.30 16.61 15.54
C MET A 380 5.23 17.18 14.11
N PRO A 381 5.72 16.46 13.08
CA PRO A 381 5.65 16.94 11.69
C PRO A 381 4.21 16.96 11.18
N LEU A 382 3.95 17.74 10.13
CA LEU A 382 2.67 17.62 9.44
C LEU A 382 2.54 16.25 8.78
N ILE A 383 1.41 15.59 9.00
CA ILE A 383 1.16 14.27 8.44
C ILE A 383 0.49 14.46 7.07
N HIS A 384 1.23 14.30 5.99
CA HIS A 384 0.68 14.40 4.64
C HIS A 384 0.20 13.02 4.18
N PRO A 385 -1.09 12.79 3.87
CA PRO A 385 -1.52 11.50 3.40
C PRO A 385 -0.93 11.23 2.01
N ARG A 386 -0.28 10.09 1.80
CA ARG A 386 0.24 9.70 0.48
C ARG A 386 -0.89 9.64 -0.56
N ALA A 387 -0.54 9.76 -1.84
CA ALA A 387 -1.50 9.46 -2.90
C ALA A 387 -1.98 8.01 -2.77
N SER A 388 -3.30 7.82 -2.82
CA SER A 388 -3.92 6.51 -3.00
C SER A 388 -4.37 6.38 -4.44
N VAL A 389 -3.98 5.29 -5.12
CA VAL A 389 -4.08 5.19 -6.59
C VAL A 389 -4.58 3.83 -7.05
N SER A 390 -5.40 3.82 -8.10
CA SER A 390 -5.71 2.63 -8.90
C SER A 390 -5.25 2.83 -10.33
N LEU A 391 -4.40 1.93 -10.83
CA LEU A 391 -4.01 1.88 -12.23
C LEU A 391 -5.03 1.04 -13.01
N VAL A 392 -5.66 1.66 -14.01
CA VAL A 392 -6.70 1.04 -14.83
C VAL A 392 -6.14 0.74 -16.21
N GLU A 393 -5.91 -0.54 -16.46
CA GLU A 393 -5.50 -0.97 -17.79
C GLU A 393 -6.62 -0.74 -18.82
N GLY A 394 -6.28 -0.44 -20.08
CA GLY A 394 -7.29 -0.26 -21.14
C GLY A 394 -8.28 -1.43 -21.32
N LYS A 395 -7.87 -2.68 -20.99
CA LYS A 395 -8.78 -3.86 -21.01
C LYS A 395 -9.82 -3.82 -19.88
N VAL A 396 -9.47 -3.21 -18.75
CA VAL A 396 -10.34 -3.03 -17.57
C VAL A 396 -11.23 -1.82 -17.80
N GLN A 397 -10.68 -0.72 -18.35
CA GLN A 397 -11.47 0.46 -18.72
C GLN A 397 -12.63 0.11 -19.66
N LYS A 398 -12.40 -0.74 -20.67
CA LYS A 398 -13.50 -1.24 -21.54
C LYS A 398 -14.62 -1.95 -20.80
N VAL A 399 -14.31 -2.67 -19.72
CA VAL A 399 -15.32 -3.33 -18.88
C VAL A 399 -16.07 -2.29 -18.06
N LEU A 400 -15.35 -1.34 -17.46
CA LEU A 400 -15.95 -0.22 -16.72
C LEU A 400 -16.92 0.56 -17.62
N ASP A 401 -16.48 0.97 -18.80
CA ASP A 401 -17.30 1.73 -19.76
C ASP A 401 -18.52 0.93 -20.24
N LYS A 402 -18.36 -0.37 -20.53
CA LYS A 402 -19.43 -1.25 -21.04
C LYS A 402 -20.59 -1.36 -20.05
N TYR A 403 -20.29 -1.39 -18.76
CA TYR A 403 -21.28 -1.59 -17.69
C TYR A 403 -21.55 -0.32 -16.88
N GLY A 404 -20.99 0.83 -17.27
CA GLY A 404 -21.15 2.09 -16.54
C GLY A 404 -20.57 2.09 -15.14
N LEU A 405 -19.53 1.27 -14.90
CA LEU A 405 -18.92 1.07 -13.58
C LEU A 405 -17.74 2.01 -13.33
N THR A 406 -17.43 2.18 -12.06
CA THR A 406 -16.28 2.89 -11.51
C THR A 406 -15.44 1.95 -10.63
N VAL A 407 -14.27 2.42 -10.18
CA VAL A 407 -13.45 1.65 -9.23
C VAL A 407 -14.15 1.43 -7.88
N ALA A 408 -15.05 2.35 -7.49
CA ALA A 408 -15.78 2.26 -6.22
C ALA A 408 -16.80 1.11 -6.19
N ASP A 409 -17.38 0.75 -7.33
CA ASP A 409 -18.41 -0.30 -7.42
C ASP A 409 -17.87 -1.69 -7.09
N PHE A 410 -16.55 -1.87 -7.11
CA PHE A 410 -15.89 -3.13 -6.75
C PHE A 410 -15.72 -3.31 -5.22
N ARG A 411 -16.16 -2.35 -4.40
CA ARG A 411 -15.99 -2.37 -2.93
C ARG A 411 -16.56 -3.63 -2.28
N ASP A 412 -17.78 -4.02 -2.66
CA ASP A 412 -18.55 -5.04 -1.94
C ASP A 412 -18.31 -6.47 -2.47
N GLY A 413 -17.34 -6.63 -3.39
CA GLY A 413 -16.94 -7.91 -3.95
C GLY A 413 -17.58 -8.24 -5.31
N LEU A 414 -17.12 -9.34 -5.91
CA LEU A 414 -17.54 -9.73 -7.26
C LEU A 414 -18.99 -10.22 -7.33
N GLU A 415 -19.45 -10.99 -6.33
CA GLU A 415 -20.78 -11.62 -6.39
C GLU A 415 -21.92 -10.60 -6.29
N PRO A 416 -21.91 -9.63 -5.34
CA PRO A 416 -22.93 -8.57 -5.31
C PRO A 416 -22.91 -7.73 -6.60
N LEU A 417 -21.72 -7.31 -7.05
CA LEU A 417 -21.57 -6.55 -8.29
C LEU A 417 -22.11 -7.29 -9.52
N PHE A 418 -21.88 -8.60 -9.60
CA PHE A 418 -22.41 -9.41 -10.69
C PHE A 418 -23.95 -9.47 -10.67
N GLN A 419 -24.56 -9.59 -9.48
CA GLN A 419 -26.00 -9.60 -9.34
C GLN A 419 -26.60 -8.26 -9.81
N ASP A 420 -26.01 -7.14 -9.37
CA ASP A 420 -26.46 -5.80 -9.77
C ASP A 420 -26.39 -5.61 -11.29
N VAL A 421 -25.26 -5.94 -11.90
CA VAL A 421 -25.06 -5.81 -13.35
C VAL A 421 -26.00 -6.72 -14.15
N VAL A 422 -26.23 -7.96 -13.69
CA VAL A 422 -27.13 -8.91 -14.38
C VAL A 422 -28.58 -8.45 -14.28
N VAL A 423 -29.03 -7.98 -13.12
CA VAL A 423 -30.39 -7.44 -12.94
C VAL A 423 -30.63 -6.26 -13.90
N ASP A 424 -29.67 -5.36 -14.03
CA ASP A 424 -29.77 -4.21 -14.95
C ASP A 424 -29.72 -4.63 -16.43
N THR A 425 -29.05 -5.74 -16.75
CA THR A 425 -28.86 -6.20 -18.15
C THR A 425 -29.97 -7.15 -18.62
N MET A 426 -30.72 -7.79 -17.72
CA MET A 426 -31.69 -8.82 -18.04
C MET A 426 -33.14 -8.33 -17.93
N GLU A 427 -33.65 -7.78 -19.03
CA GLU A 427 -35.03 -7.29 -19.11
C GLU A 427 -36.08 -8.41 -19.30
N VAL A 428 -35.68 -9.63 -19.68
CA VAL A 428 -36.60 -10.68 -20.11
C VAL A 428 -36.46 -11.95 -19.29
N ASP A 429 -37.50 -12.30 -18.52
CA ASP A 429 -37.63 -13.61 -17.90
C ASP A 429 -38.02 -14.64 -18.96
N VAL A 430 -37.01 -15.38 -19.45
CA VAL A 430 -37.17 -16.41 -20.48
C VAL A 430 -38.12 -17.51 -20.02
N ASP A 431 -38.07 -17.91 -18.75
CA ASP A 431 -38.94 -18.97 -18.25
C ASP A 431 -40.39 -18.49 -18.17
N ALA A 432 -40.65 -17.26 -17.74
CA ALA A 432 -41.99 -16.67 -17.76
C ALA A 432 -42.53 -16.56 -19.21
N LEU A 433 -41.71 -16.06 -20.14
CA LEU A 433 -42.10 -15.89 -21.55
C LEU A 433 -42.56 -17.21 -22.19
N PHE A 434 -41.77 -18.28 -22.05
CA PHE A 434 -42.12 -19.57 -22.63
C PHE A 434 -43.22 -20.30 -21.85
N SER A 435 -43.33 -20.09 -20.54
CA SER A 435 -44.42 -20.66 -19.71
C SER A 435 -45.78 -20.08 -20.05
N GLU A 436 -45.84 -18.84 -20.55
CA GLU A 436 -47.08 -18.24 -21.07
C GLU A 436 -47.39 -18.69 -22.51
N ALA A 437 -46.39 -18.74 -23.39
CA ALA A 437 -46.58 -19.02 -24.81
C ALA A 437 -46.87 -20.49 -25.14
N LEU A 438 -46.19 -21.45 -24.51
CA LEU A 438 -46.32 -22.87 -24.81
C LEU A 438 -47.75 -23.42 -24.57
N PRO A 439 -48.45 -23.10 -23.47
CA PRO A 439 -49.82 -23.55 -23.26
C PRO A 439 -50.81 -23.01 -24.31
N GLN A 440 -50.67 -21.75 -24.72
CA GLN A 440 -51.54 -21.13 -25.73
C GLN A 440 -51.37 -21.80 -27.10
N LEU A 441 -50.11 -22.09 -27.48
CA LEU A 441 -49.81 -22.82 -28.70
C LEU A 441 -50.37 -24.25 -28.65
N HIS A 442 -50.19 -24.94 -27.52
CA HIS A 442 -50.70 -26.28 -27.30
C HIS A 442 -52.24 -26.33 -27.44
N GLN A 443 -52.94 -25.35 -26.87
CA GLN A 443 -54.39 -25.23 -26.97
C GLN A 443 -54.85 -24.99 -28.41
N THR A 444 -54.18 -24.09 -29.13
CA THR A 444 -54.49 -23.77 -30.53
C THR A 444 -54.33 -24.99 -31.44
N LEU A 445 -53.22 -25.73 -31.29
CA LEU A 445 -52.98 -26.95 -32.08
C LEU A 445 -53.97 -28.07 -31.75
N ASN A 446 -54.36 -28.22 -30.48
CA ASN A 446 -55.35 -29.22 -30.07
C ASN A 446 -56.74 -28.93 -30.63
N ALA A 447 -57.11 -27.65 -30.78
CA ALA A 447 -58.41 -27.25 -31.34
C ALA A 447 -58.53 -27.58 -32.84
N LEU A 448 -57.41 -27.67 -33.58
CA LEU A 448 -57.42 -28.00 -35.01
C LEU A 448 -57.73 -29.47 -35.30
N LYS A 449 -57.38 -30.37 -34.38
CA LYS A 449 -57.52 -31.82 -34.57
C LYS A 449 -58.95 -32.28 -34.91
N PRO A 450 -60.01 -31.94 -34.15
CA PRO A 450 -61.37 -32.37 -34.47
C PRO A 450 -61.87 -31.83 -35.82
N GLU A 451 -61.46 -30.62 -36.21
CA GLU A 451 -61.83 -30.02 -37.51
C GLU A 451 -61.15 -30.75 -38.68
N VAL A 452 -59.88 -31.12 -38.54
CA VAL A 452 -59.14 -31.89 -39.55
C VAL A 452 -59.70 -33.31 -39.68
N GLU A 453 -60.00 -33.98 -38.56
CA GLU A 453 -60.61 -35.31 -38.55
C GLU A 453 -62.04 -35.32 -39.14
N ALA A 454 -62.75 -34.19 -39.10
CA ALA A 454 -64.05 -34.03 -39.75
C ALA A 454 -63.95 -33.97 -41.29
N VAL A 455 -62.83 -33.49 -41.83
CA VAL A 455 -62.55 -33.51 -43.28
C VAL A 455 -62.11 -34.90 -43.73
N ASP A 456 -61.14 -35.49 -43.03
CA ASP A 456 -60.67 -36.86 -43.28
C ASP A 456 -60.09 -37.47 -41.99
N ARG A 457 -60.76 -38.53 -41.50
CA ARG A 457 -60.33 -39.25 -40.29
C ARG A 457 -58.94 -39.86 -40.37
N THR A 458 -58.43 -40.14 -41.57
CA THR A 458 -57.09 -40.71 -41.74
C THR A 458 -55.97 -39.69 -41.46
N LEU A 459 -56.28 -38.39 -41.44
CA LEU A 459 -55.33 -37.31 -41.16
C LEU A 459 -55.11 -37.04 -39.67
N GLY A 460 -55.86 -37.65 -38.76
CA GLY A 460 -55.71 -37.44 -37.31
C GLY A 460 -54.32 -37.79 -36.78
N ALA A 461 -53.74 -38.91 -37.26
CA ALA A 461 -52.38 -39.32 -36.90
C ALA A 461 -51.31 -38.34 -37.43
N SER A 462 -51.51 -37.83 -38.65
CA SER A 462 -50.62 -36.82 -39.24
C SER A 462 -50.68 -35.50 -38.45
N THR A 463 -51.87 -35.09 -38.00
CA THR A 463 -52.08 -33.86 -37.22
C THR A 463 -51.39 -33.95 -35.86
N GLU A 464 -51.48 -35.10 -35.19
CA GLU A 464 -50.78 -35.35 -33.92
C GLU A 464 -49.26 -35.32 -34.09
N ALA A 465 -48.75 -35.93 -35.17
CA ALA A 465 -47.32 -35.92 -35.48
C ALA A 465 -46.81 -34.49 -35.75
N THR A 466 -47.56 -33.69 -36.52
CA THR A 466 -47.23 -32.27 -36.76
C THR A 466 -47.26 -31.46 -35.46
N ARG A 467 -48.26 -31.68 -34.60
CA ARG A 467 -48.35 -31.02 -33.29
C ARG A 467 -47.12 -31.33 -32.44
N SER A 468 -46.74 -32.61 -32.33
CA SER A 468 -45.57 -33.03 -31.57
C SER A 468 -44.31 -32.35 -32.10
N ALA A 469 -44.10 -32.35 -33.43
CA ALA A 469 -42.94 -31.72 -34.04
C ALA A 469 -42.84 -30.21 -33.76
N ILE A 470 -43.98 -29.49 -33.78
CA ILE A 470 -44.00 -28.05 -33.44
C ILE A 470 -43.63 -27.83 -31.97
N MET A 471 -44.18 -28.64 -31.06
CA MET A 471 -43.86 -28.54 -29.63
C MET A 471 -42.39 -28.87 -29.35
N ASP A 472 -41.86 -29.90 -29.99
CA ASP A 472 -40.45 -30.29 -29.88
C ASP A 472 -39.52 -29.17 -30.38
N GLU A 473 -39.86 -28.49 -31.48
CA GLU A 473 -39.08 -27.37 -32.01
C GLU A 473 -39.16 -26.14 -31.09
N MET A 474 -40.32 -25.87 -30.49
CA MET A 474 -40.48 -24.78 -29.52
C MET A 474 -39.70 -25.03 -28.22
N GLU A 475 -39.67 -26.26 -27.73
CA GLU A 475 -38.83 -26.63 -26.59
C GLU A 475 -37.34 -26.54 -26.94
N ALA A 476 -36.95 -26.96 -28.16
CA ALA A 476 -35.59 -26.78 -28.65
C ALA A 476 -35.20 -25.30 -28.75
N LEU A 477 -36.12 -24.41 -29.15
CA LEU A 477 -35.92 -22.97 -29.13
C LEU A 477 -35.75 -22.44 -27.70
N LYS A 478 -36.62 -22.83 -26.76
CA LYS A 478 -36.48 -22.48 -25.33
C LYS A 478 -35.09 -22.84 -24.81
N GLN A 479 -34.66 -24.07 -25.04
CA GLN A 479 -33.33 -24.56 -24.66
C GLN A 479 -32.20 -23.72 -25.28
N LYS A 480 -32.31 -23.31 -26.55
CA LYS A 480 -31.33 -22.44 -27.21
C LYS A 480 -31.26 -21.04 -26.57
N VAL A 481 -32.42 -20.46 -26.21
CA VAL A 481 -32.49 -19.15 -25.56
C VAL A 481 -31.88 -19.20 -24.16
N VAL A 482 -32.27 -20.17 -23.32
CA VAL A 482 -31.68 -20.37 -21.97
C VAL A 482 -30.17 -20.57 -22.04
N ARG A 483 -29.67 -21.32 -23.04
CA ARG A 483 -28.22 -21.48 -23.24
C ARG A 483 -27.54 -20.20 -23.73
N ALA A 484 -28.22 -19.35 -24.49
CA ALA A 484 -27.67 -18.05 -24.90
C ALA A 484 -27.57 -17.10 -23.70
N GLU A 485 -28.62 -17.05 -22.88
CA GLU A 485 -28.68 -16.28 -21.64
C GLU A 485 -27.56 -16.68 -20.66
N LYS A 486 -27.41 -17.98 -20.38
CA LYS A 486 -26.33 -18.48 -19.51
C LYS A 486 -24.94 -18.11 -20.04
N ARG A 487 -24.71 -18.24 -21.36
CA ARG A 487 -23.43 -17.85 -21.97
C ARG A 487 -23.15 -16.35 -21.80
N GLN A 488 -24.18 -15.51 -21.93
CA GLN A 488 -24.04 -14.07 -21.71
C GLN A 488 -23.71 -13.77 -20.23
N GLN A 489 -24.37 -14.43 -19.28
CA GLN A 489 -24.04 -14.32 -17.85
C GLN A 489 -22.61 -14.76 -17.55
N ASP A 490 -22.16 -15.88 -18.11
CA ASP A 490 -20.79 -16.37 -17.95
C ASP A 490 -19.76 -15.37 -18.51
N GLU A 491 -20.06 -14.74 -19.65
CA GLU A 491 -19.21 -13.70 -20.24
C GLU A 491 -19.12 -12.45 -19.35
N VAL A 492 -20.27 -11.96 -18.86
CA VAL A 492 -20.34 -10.82 -17.92
C VAL A 492 -19.52 -11.15 -16.67
N ARG A 493 -19.74 -12.33 -16.07
CA ARG A 493 -19.00 -12.78 -14.88
C ARG A 493 -17.50 -12.84 -15.12
N ALA A 494 -17.06 -13.35 -16.26
CA ALA A 494 -15.65 -13.41 -16.61
C ALA A 494 -15.04 -12.00 -16.77
N GLN A 495 -15.77 -11.06 -17.38
CA GLN A 495 -15.34 -9.66 -17.55
C GLN A 495 -15.23 -8.94 -16.20
N LEU A 496 -16.24 -9.09 -15.34
CA LEU A 496 -16.23 -8.51 -13.99
C LEU A 496 -15.16 -9.14 -13.11
N LYS A 497 -14.97 -10.47 -13.15
CA LYS A 497 -13.90 -11.15 -12.41
C LYS A 497 -12.53 -10.58 -12.79
N LYS A 498 -12.28 -10.41 -14.08
CA LYS A 498 -11.04 -9.82 -14.57
C LYS A 498 -10.84 -8.39 -14.06
N ALA A 499 -11.86 -7.54 -14.13
CA ALA A 499 -11.78 -6.18 -13.59
C ALA A 499 -11.54 -6.20 -12.08
N HIS A 500 -12.24 -7.07 -11.34
CA HIS A 500 -12.08 -7.24 -9.90
C HIS A 500 -10.66 -7.68 -9.53
N THR A 501 -10.08 -8.70 -10.18
CA THR A 501 -8.69 -9.10 -9.87
C THR A 501 -7.67 -7.99 -10.15
N ASN A 502 -7.92 -7.13 -11.15
CA ASN A 502 -6.99 -6.04 -11.47
C ASN A 502 -7.14 -4.87 -10.49
N LEU A 503 -8.36 -4.48 -10.11
CA LEU A 503 -8.63 -3.32 -9.25
C LEU A 503 -8.60 -3.65 -7.76
N ARG A 504 -9.09 -4.84 -7.41
CA ARG A 504 -9.17 -5.37 -6.04
C ARG A 504 -8.67 -6.81 -5.92
N PRO A 505 -7.39 -7.07 -6.20
CA PRO A 505 -6.78 -8.37 -5.95
C PRO A 505 -7.01 -8.79 -4.48
N ASP A 506 -7.50 -10.01 -4.29
CA ASP A 506 -7.82 -10.59 -2.97
C ASP A 506 -8.74 -9.73 -2.09
N GLY A 507 -9.61 -8.91 -2.72
CA GLY A 507 -10.61 -8.08 -2.04
C GLY A 507 -10.07 -6.77 -1.44
N THR A 508 -8.76 -6.52 -1.51
CA THR A 508 -8.13 -5.26 -1.07
C THR A 508 -7.79 -4.37 -2.27
N LEU A 509 -7.46 -3.10 -2.05
CA LEU A 509 -7.01 -2.22 -3.13
C LEU A 509 -5.73 -2.73 -3.79
N GLN A 510 -5.66 -2.60 -5.12
CA GLN A 510 -4.49 -2.93 -5.95
C GLN A 510 -3.17 -2.43 -5.36
N GLU A 511 -3.14 -1.21 -4.83
CA GLU A 511 -1.94 -0.59 -4.28
C GLU A 511 -1.32 -1.32 -3.07
N ARG A 512 -2.09 -2.19 -2.42
CA ARG A 512 -1.69 -2.97 -1.24
C ARG A 512 -1.19 -4.37 -1.57
N THR A 513 -1.38 -4.83 -2.81
CA THR A 513 -1.06 -6.20 -3.20
C THR A 513 -0.05 -6.22 -4.34
N ILE A 514 -0.37 -5.53 -5.44
CA ILE A 514 0.42 -5.66 -6.66
C ILE A 514 1.72 -4.88 -6.55
N ASN A 515 2.79 -5.50 -7.02
CA ASN A 515 4.11 -4.92 -7.13
C ASN A 515 4.25 -4.09 -8.44
N VAL A 516 5.04 -3.02 -8.36
CA VAL A 516 5.22 -2.07 -9.46
C VAL A 516 5.84 -2.68 -10.71
N LEU A 517 6.69 -3.71 -10.57
CA LEU A 517 7.41 -4.34 -11.67
C LEU A 517 6.47 -4.91 -12.74
N TYR A 518 5.26 -5.34 -12.36
CA TYR A 518 4.23 -5.74 -13.32
C TYR A 518 3.92 -4.63 -14.34
N TYR A 519 3.72 -3.40 -13.85
CA TYR A 519 3.35 -2.26 -14.68
C TYR A 519 4.54 -1.70 -15.45
N LEU A 520 5.72 -1.61 -14.83
CA LEU A 520 6.94 -1.15 -15.51
C LEU A 520 7.32 -2.07 -16.66
N ASN A 521 7.26 -3.38 -16.43
CA ASN A 521 7.48 -4.38 -17.46
C ASN A 521 6.48 -4.24 -18.60
N LYS A 522 5.20 -4.04 -18.29
CA LYS A 522 4.15 -4.12 -19.30
C LYS A 522 3.97 -2.82 -20.11
N TYR A 523 4.19 -1.67 -19.50
CA TYR A 523 3.82 -0.37 -20.08
C TYR A 523 5.00 0.50 -20.46
N SER A 524 5.92 0.76 -19.53
CA SER A 524 7.17 1.51 -19.75
C SER A 524 7.86 1.72 -18.39
N PRO A 525 9.21 1.74 -18.33
CA PRO A 525 9.93 2.29 -17.17
C PRO A 525 9.58 3.76 -16.88
N ALA A 526 9.25 4.56 -17.90
CA ALA A 526 8.84 5.96 -17.77
C ALA A 526 7.46 6.16 -17.11
N LEU A 527 6.77 5.07 -16.75
CA LEU A 527 5.48 5.15 -16.04
C LEU A 527 5.60 5.91 -14.72
N LEU A 528 6.74 5.84 -14.02
CA LEU A 528 6.93 6.54 -12.76
C LEU A 528 6.94 8.06 -12.95
N ASP A 529 7.60 8.54 -14.01
CA ASP A 529 7.55 9.95 -14.42
C ASP A 529 6.14 10.35 -14.83
N ASP A 530 5.47 9.54 -15.65
CA ASP A 530 4.09 9.80 -16.06
C ASP A 530 3.16 9.92 -14.83
N LEU A 531 3.33 9.05 -13.83
CA LEU A 531 2.58 9.11 -12.58
C LEU A 531 2.93 10.35 -11.76
N ARG A 532 4.21 10.75 -11.68
CA ARG A 532 4.61 12.00 -11.01
C ARG A 532 3.98 13.24 -11.66
N HIS A 533 3.69 13.23 -12.95
CA HIS A 533 3.00 14.34 -13.62
C HIS A 533 1.47 14.24 -13.50
N ALA A 534 0.91 13.03 -13.52
CA ALA A 534 -0.53 12.79 -13.50
C ALA A 534 -1.14 12.91 -12.09
N LEU A 535 -0.41 12.47 -11.07
CA LEU A 535 -0.88 12.45 -9.68
C LEU A 535 -0.83 13.85 -9.06
N ARG A 536 -1.82 14.13 -8.23
CA ARG A 536 -1.91 15.35 -7.44
C ARG A 536 -1.47 15.09 -6.00
N THR A 537 -0.80 16.08 -5.43
CA THR A 537 -0.45 16.16 -4.00
C THR A 537 -1.64 16.50 -3.10
N ASP A 538 -2.76 16.97 -3.68
CA ASP A 538 -4.08 16.97 -3.03
C ASP A 538 -4.62 15.54 -2.99
N THR A 539 -4.31 14.85 -1.90
CA THR A 539 -4.61 13.44 -1.65
C THR A 539 -5.91 13.23 -0.85
N SER A 540 -6.77 14.26 -0.77
CA SER A 540 -8.12 14.16 -0.18
C SER A 540 -9.06 13.18 -0.89
N ALA A 541 -8.67 12.67 -2.07
CA ALA A 541 -9.39 11.69 -2.84
C ALA A 541 -8.45 10.64 -3.43
N HIS A 542 -8.98 9.43 -3.63
CA HIS A 542 -8.32 8.38 -4.37
C HIS A 542 -8.24 8.74 -5.85
N GLN A 543 -7.11 8.43 -6.48
CA GLN A 543 -6.77 8.84 -7.85
C GLN A 543 -6.80 7.64 -8.79
N VAL A 544 -7.58 7.71 -9.85
CA VAL A 544 -7.72 6.64 -10.85
C VAL A 544 -7.00 7.07 -12.11
N VAL A 545 -5.98 6.30 -12.52
CA VAL A 545 -5.09 6.64 -13.64
C VAL A 545 -5.14 5.53 -14.69
N GLY A 546 -5.41 5.90 -15.95
CA GLY A 546 -5.36 4.96 -17.07
C GLY A 546 -3.93 4.63 -17.50
N VAL A 547 -3.64 3.35 -17.71
CA VAL A 547 -2.32 2.84 -18.14
C VAL A 547 -2.35 2.04 -19.44
#